data_AF-A0A087T8P7-F1
#
_entry.id   AF-A0A087T8P7-F1
#
_cell.length_a   1.000
_cell.length_b   1.000
_cell.length_c   1.000
_cell.angle_alpha   90.00
_cell.angle_beta   90.00
_cell.angle_gamma   90.00
#
_symmetry.space_group_name_H-M   'P 1'
#
loop_
_entity.id
_entity.type
_entity.pdbx_description
1 polymer ?
#
loop_
_entity_poly.entity_id
_entity_poly.type
_entity_poly.pdbx_seq_one_letter_code
_entity_poly.pdbx_strand_id
1 'polypeptide(L)'
;MCMIMMEMTDFTRGKGPLKTTMDVINAAKKISEYGTKLDKLARQIADQCPESSTKKDLLAYLQRIALYCHQLNITSKVKADVQNISGSLIVSGLDSATSLIQAAKNLMNAVVLTVKASYVASTKYPRSVQVASPIVVWKMKAPEKKPLVRREKPEEVRAKVRKGSQKKHIAPIKALSEFQSPAESV
;
A
#
# COMPACT_ATOMS: atom_id res chain seq x y z
N MET A 1 -0.10 0.55 15.00
CA MET A 1 -0.80 -0.02 13.82
C MET A 1 0.11 -0.10 12.60
N CYS A 2 0.65 1.02 12.06
CA CYS A 2 1.54 0.97 10.88
C CYS A 2 2.79 0.09 11.06
N MET A 3 3.47 0.16 12.21
CA MET A 3 4.64 -0.70 12.49
C MET A 3 4.26 -2.19 12.45
N ILE A 4 3.17 -2.57 13.13
CA ILE A 4 2.67 -3.95 13.15
C ILE A 4 2.28 -4.42 11.74
N MET A 5 1.64 -3.56 10.94
CA MET A 5 1.32 -3.88 9.55
C MET A 5 2.58 -4.15 8.72
N MET A 6 3.65 -3.37 8.94
CA MET A 6 4.94 -3.57 8.27
C MET A 6 5.56 -4.92 8.67
N GLU A 7 5.58 -5.25 9.97
CA GLU A 7 6.04 -6.54 10.49
C GLU A 7 5.25 -7.72 9.89
N MET A 8 3.93 -7.58 9.77
CA MET A 8 3.08 -8.58 9.10
C MET A 8 3.42 -8.74 7.62
N THR A 9 3.72 -7.65 6.90
CA THR A 9 4.14 -7.75 5.49
C THR A 9 5.56 -8.26 5.30
N ASP A 10 6.45 -8.05 6.28
CA ASP A 10 7.82 -8.58 6.23
C ASP A 10 7.87 -10.08 6.49
N PHE A 11 6.92 -10.61 7.27
CA PHE A 11 6.75 -12.05 7.48
C PHE A 11 6.68 -12.83 6.17
N THR A 12 5.89 -12.38 5.18
CA THR A 12 5.77 -13.07 3.88
C THR A 12 7.04 -12.96 3.02
N ARG A 13 7.99 -12.12 3.43
CA ARG A 13 9.31 -11.96 2.79
C ARG A 13 10.41 -12.71 3.56
N GLY A 14 10.06 -13.46 4.62
CA GLY A 14 11.02 -14.13 5.50
C GLY A 14 11.86 -13.15 6.34
N LYS A 15 11.36 -11.94 6.57
CA LYS A 15 12.05 -10.87 7.31
C LYS A 15 11.24 -10.45 8.55
N GLY A 16 11.88 -9.66 9.41
CA GLY A 16 11.21 -9.05 10.55
C GLY A 16 11.07 -9.99 11.76
N PRO A 17 10.31 -9.52 12.77
CA PRO A 17 10.27 -10.17 14.09
C PRO A 17 9.31 -11.35 14.16
N LEU A 18 8.28 -11.41 13.32
CA LEU A 18 7.28 -12.47 13.32
C LEU A 18 7.90 -13.75 12.74
N LYS A 19 7.80 -14.88 13.44
CA LYS A 19 8.42 -16.14 13.03
C LYS A 19 7.39 -17.20 12.68
N THR A 20 6.22 -17.13 13.29
CA THR A 20 5.14 -18.09 13.13
C THR A 20 3.89 -17.40 12.60
N THR A 21 3.00 -18.15 11.95
CA THR A 21 1.68 -17.63 11.59
C THR A 21 0.86 -17.24 12.83
N MET A 22 1.11 -17.87 13.99
CA MET A 22 0.49 -17.48 15.25
C MET A 22 0.88 -16.05 15.67
N ASP A 23 2.13 -15.65 15.42
CA ASP A 23 2.56 -14.26 15.63
C ASP A 23 1.78 -13.29 14.73
N VAL A 24 1.53 -13.67 13.47
CA VAL A 24 0.71 -12.88 12.52
C VAL A 24 -0.74 -12.76 12.98
N ILE A 25 -1.31 -13.85 13.51
CA ILE A 25 -2.66 -13.86 14.10
C ILE A 25 -2.73 -12.91 15.30
N ASN A 26 -1.76 -12.97 16.21
CA ASN A 26 -1.70 -12.09 17.37
C ASN A 26 -1.49 -10.61 16.97
N ALA A 27 -0.65 -10.35 15.97
CA ALA A 27 -0.47 -9.04 15.38
C ALA A 27 -1.77 -8.48 14.78
N ALA A 28 -2.53 -9.30 14.06
CA ALA A 28 -3.84 -8.93 13.51
C ALA A 28 -4.86 -8.56 14.60
N LYS A 29 -4.94 -9.36 15.68
CA LYS A 29 -5.79 -9.06 16.85
C LYS A 29 -5.41 -7.72 17.48
N LYS A 30 -4.11 -7.49 17.69
CA LYS A 30 -3.57 -6.23 18.24
C LYS A 30 -3.89 -5.03 17.35
N ILE A 31 -3.82 -5.17 16.02
CA ILE A 31 -4.26 -4.13 15.08
C ILE A 31 -5.75 -3.83 15.24
N SER A 32 -6.60 -4.87 15.32
CA SER A 32 -8.05 -4.69 15.53
C SER A 32 -8.33 -3.92 16.84
N GLU A 33 -7.68 -4.27 17.94
CA GLU A 33 -7.83 -3.58 19.23
C GLU A 33 -7.45 -2.09 19.13
N TYR A 34 -6.32 -1.78 18.48
CA TYR A 34 -5.94 -0.39 18.25
C TYR A 34 -6.91 0.34 17.33
N GLY A 35 -7.48 -0.34 16.33
CA GLY A 35 -8.54 0.23 15.48
C GLY A 35 -9.79 0.59 16.28
N THR A 36 -10.22 -0.25 17.21
CA THR A 36 -11.33 0.07 18.14
C THR A 36 -10.99 1.24 19.07
N LYS A 37 -9.75 1.35 19.55
CA LYS A 37 -9.31 2.51 20.36
C LYS A 37 -9.30 3.80 19.53
N LEU A 38 -8.83 3.74 18.29
CA LEU A 38 -8.87 4.86 17.35
C LEU A 38 -10.31 5.32 17.08
N ASP A 39 -11.23 4.38 16.86
CA ASP A 39 -12.65 4.68 16.65
C ASP A 39 -13.23 5.49 17.81
N LYS A 40 -13.00 5.05 19.06
CA LYS A 40 -13.45 5.77 20.27
C LYS A 40 -12.89 7.20 20.34
N LEU A 41 -11.59 7.37 20.12
CA LEU A 41 -10.94 8.67 20.18
C LEU A 41 -11.42 9.60 19.06
N ALA A 42 -11.58 9.08 17.85
CA ALA A 42 -12.04 9.86 16.70
C ALA A 42 -13.54 10.21 16.78
N ARG A 43 -14.36 9.42 17.50
CA ARG A 43 -15.75 9.81 17.82
C ARG A 43 -15.80 11.03 18.72
N GLN A 44 -14.95 11.10 19.75
CA GLN A 44 -14.85 12.32 20.59
C GLN A 44 -14.51 13.55 19.75
N ILE A 45 -13.65 13.38 18.73
CA ILE A 45 -13.32 14.45 17.79
C ILE A 45 -14.54 14.86 16.96
N ALA A 46 -15.32 13.89 16.46
CA ALA A 46 -16.51 14.12 15.66
C ALA A 46 -17.62 14.81 16.47
N ASP A 47 -17.78 14.46 17.75
CA ASP A 47 -18.79 15.02 18.64
C ASP A 47 -18.57 16.53 18.88
N GLN A 48 -17.31 16.96 18.98
CA GLN A 48 -16.96 18.38 19.10
C GLN A 48 -16.94 19.14 17.77
N CYS A 49 -16.96 18.44 16.65
CA CYS A 49 -16.99 19.06 15.34
C CYS A 49 -18.40 19.61 15.05
N PRO A 50 -18.54 20.88 14.62
CA PRO A 50 -19.82 21.37 14.12
C PRO A 50 -20.25 20.58 12.89
N GLU A 51 -21.56 20.56 12.64
CA GLU A 51 -22.13 19.82 11.52
C GLU A 51 -21.52 20.32 10.19
N SER A 52 -20.91 19.40 9.45
CA SER A 52 -20.17 19.72 8.23
C SER A 52 -19.95 18.46 7.39
N SER A 53 -19.61 18.62 6.11
CA SER A 53 -19.21 17.49 5.24
C SER A 53 -18.08 16.66 5.87
N THR A 54 -17.07 17.32 6.45
CA THR A 54 -15.95 16.66 7.13
C THR A 54 -16.39 15.76 8.28
N LYS A 55 -17.38 16.19 9.08
CA LYS A 55 -17.93 15.36 10.16
C LYS A 55 -18.63 14.13 9.61
N LYS A 56 -19.43 14.29 8.56
CA LYS A 56 -20.11 13.16 7.88
C LYS A 56 -19.11 12.16 7.32
N ASP A 57 -18.07 12.64 6.63
CA ASP A 57 -16.99 11.79 6.10
C ASP A 57 -16.28 11.03 7.23
N LEU A 58 -15.95 11.72 8.33
CA LEU A 58 -15.32 11.11 9.49
C LEU A 58 -16.18 10.00 10.08
N LEU A 59 -17.47 10.23 10.29
CA LEU A 59 -18.40 9.22 10.81
C LEU A 59 -18.52 8.00 9.87
N ALA A 60 -18.54 8.21 8.55
CA ALA A 60 -18.53 7.14 7.57
C ALA A 60 -17.24 6.30 7.64
N TYR A 61 -16.07 6.94 7.78
CA TYR A 61 -14.82 6.21 7.95
C TYR A 61 -14.76 5.46 9.29
N LEU A 62 -15.38 5.96 10.34
CA LEU A 62 -15.49 5.26 11.63
C LEU A 62 -16.35 4.00 11.55
N GLN A 63 -17.47 4.05 10.83
CA GLN A 63 -18.25 2.85 10.51
C GLN A 63 -17.41 1.82 9.73
N ARG A 64 -16.59 2.29 8.78
CA ARG A 64 -15.67 1.41 8.03
C ARG A 64 -14.58 0.81 8.91
N ILE A 65 -14.02 1.56 9.86
CA ILE A 65 -13.10 1.01 10.87
C ILE A 65 -13.79 -0.08 11.69
N ALA A 66 -15.00 0.17 12.20
CA ALA A 66 -15.73 -0.81 12.99
C ALA A 66 -15.97 -2.12 12.22
N LEU A 67 -16.38 -2.02 10.95
CA LEU A 67 -16.54 -3.17 10.06
C LEU A 67 -15.22 -3.94 9.89
N TYR A 68 -14.14 -3.26 9.53
CA TYR A 68 -12.86 -3.94 9.26
C TYR A 68 -12.18 -4.49 10.53
N CYS A 69 -12.34 -3.86 11.69
CA CYS A 69 -11.91 -4.44 12.96
C CYS A 69 -12.68 -5.74 13.24
N HIS A 70 -14.00 -5.73 13.06
CA HIS A 70 -14.82 -6.92 13.27
C HIS A 70 -14.43 -8.07 12.32
N GLN A 71 -14.27 -7.77 11.02
CA GLN A 71 -13.80 -8.74 10.03
C GLN A 71 -12.42 -9.29 10.39
N LEU A 72 -11.44 -8.43 10.71
CA LEU A 72 -10.09 -8.84 11.07
C LEU A 72 -10.08 -9.74 12.32
N ASN A 73 -10.91 -9.43 13.32
CA ASN A 73 -11.04 -10.26 14.52
C ASN A 73 -11.60 -11.64 14.19
N ILE A 74 -12.69 -11.72 13.42
CA ILE A 74 -13.26 -13.01 12.98
C ILE A 74 -12.24 -13.81 12.17
N THR A 75 -11.62 -13.19 11.15
CA THR A 75 -10.60 -13.84 10.33
C THR A 75 -9.44 -14.36 11.18
N SER A 76 -8.97 -13.58 12.17
CA SER A 76 -7.89 -14.02 13.06
C SER A 76 -8.25 -15.23 13.92
N LYS A 77 -9.51 -15.35 14.36
CA LYS A 77 -9.98 -16.50 15.16
C LYS A 77 -10.09 -17.75 14.30
N VAL A 78 -10.79 -17.66 13.17
CA VAL A 78 -10.96 -18.79 12.24
C VAL A 78 -9.61 -19.32 11.76
N LYS A 79 -8.65 -18.43 11.48
CA LYS A 79 -7.31 -18.84 11.05
C LYS A 79 -6.50 -19.48 12.18
N ALA A 80 -6.71 -19.11 13.44
CA ALA A 80 -6.10 -19.81 14.57
C ALA A 80 -6.63 -21.25 14.71
N ASP A 81 -7.95 -21.43 14.58
CA ASP A 81 -8.58 -22.74 14.73
C ASP A 81 -8.13 -23.71 13.62
N VAL A 82 -8.04 -23.24 12.38
CA VAL A 82 -7.54 -24.04 11.24
C VAL A 82 -6.10 -24.52 11.45
N GLN A 83 -5.24 -23.67 12.02
CA GLN A 83 -3.85 -24.03 12.32
C GLN A 83 -3.76 -25.09 13.41
N ASN A 84 -4.60 -25.01 14.44
CA ASN A 84 -4.62 -25.99 15.53
C ASN A 84 -5.08 -27.38 15.07
N ILE A 85 -6.00 -27.46 14.10
CA ILE A 85 -6.56 -28.74 13.62
C ILE A 85 -5.63 -29.43 12.62
N SER A 86 -4.98 -28.68 11.74
CA SER A 86 -4.37 -29.28 10.54
C SER A 86 -2.98 -29.87 10.75
N GLY A 87 -2.25 -29.52 11.82
CA GLY A 87 -0.89 -30.03 12.14
C GLY A 87 0.20 -29.78 11.09
N SER A 88 -0.16 -29.40 9.86
CA SER A 88 0.72 -29.16 8.72
C SER A 88 1.02 -27.67 8.62
N LEU A 89 2.22 -27.30 9.08
CA LEU A 89 2.64 -25.92 9.32
C LEU A 89 3.02 -25.13 8.05
N ILE A 90 3.30 -25.79 6.92
CA ILE A 90 4.23 -25.21 5.94
C ILE A 90 3.53 -24.46 4.79
N VAL A 91 2.43 -24.99 4.22
CA VAL A 91 1.74 -24.36 3.07
C VAL A 91 0.46 -23.64 3.50
N SER A 92 -0.33 -24.24 4.40
CA SER A 92 -1.59 -23.65 4.92
C SER A 92 -1.35 -22.38 5.76
N GLY A 93 -0.18 -22.28 6.40
CA GLY A 93 0.21 -21.16 7.26
C GLY A 93 0.46 -19.87 6.48
N LEU A 94 0.97 -19.97 5.25
CA LEU A 94 1.27 -18.81 4.42
C LEU A 94 -0.02 -18.18 3.85
N ASP A 95 -0.94 -18.99 3.31
CA ASP A 95 -2.23 -18.51 2.82
C ASP A 95 -3.09 -17.91 3.94
N SER A 96 -2.98 -18.48 5.14
CA SER A 96 -3.60 -17.92 6.34
C SER A 96 -3.02 -16.54 6.67
N ALA A 97 -1.70 -16.40 6.67
CA ALA A 97 -1.03 -15.13 6.92
C ALA A 97 -1.35 -14.06 5.85
N THR A 98 -1.33 -14.41 4.56
CA THR A 98 -1.63 -13.48 3.46
C THR A 98 -3.06 -12.95 3.53
N SER A 99 -4.04 -13.80 3.85
CA SER A 99 -5.43 -13.37 4.05
C SER A 99 -5.59 -12.39 5.21
N LEU A 100 -4.89 -12.61 6.33
CA LEU A 100 -4.88 -11.69 7.48
C LEU A 100 -4.23 -10.35 7.16
N ILE A 101 -3.12 -10.38 6.43
CA ILE A 101 -2.44 -9.17 5.94
C ILE A 101 -3.37 -8.35 5.07
N GLN A 102 -4.13 -8.99 4.17
CA GLN A 102 -5.06 -8.28 3.30
C GLN A 102 -6.22 -7.65 4.07
N ALA A 103 -6.79 -8.37 5.04
CA ALA A 103 -7.81 -7.82 5.93
C ALA A 103 -7.26 -6.63 6.75
N ALA A 104 -6.04 -6.75 7.28
CA ALA A 104 -5.38 -5.66 7.99
C ALA A 104 -5.11 -4.46 7.08
N LYS A 105 -4.73 -4.67 5.81
CA LYS A 105 -4.55 -3.60 4.82
C LYS A 105 -5.83 -2.79 4.59
N ASN A 106 -6.98 -3.46 4.50
CA ASN A 106 -8.27 -2.78 4.36
C ASN A 106 -8.56 -1.88 5.57
N LEU A 107 -8.33 -2.39 6.78
CA LEU A 107 -8.41 -1.59 8.01
C LEU A 107 -7.43 -0.41 7.98
N MET A 108 -6.17 -0.63 7.60
CA MET A 108 -5.15 0.43 7.54
C MET A 108 -5.51 1.53 6.55
N ASN A 109 -6.12 1.20 5.40
CA ASN A 109 -6.63 2.19 4.46
C ASN A 109 -7.75 3.04 5.08
N ALA A 110 -8.64 2.45 5.89
CA ALA A 110 -9.63 3.20 6.66
C ALA A 110 -8.97 4.10 7.71
N VAL A 111 -8.01 3.57 8.46
CA VAL A 111 -7.25 4.32 9.49
C VAL A 111 -6.63 5.59 8.91
N VAL A 112 -5.98 5.52 7.74
CA VAL A 112 -5.35 6.71 7.13
C VAL A 112 -6.38 7.79 6.77
N LEU A 113 -7.54 7.40 6.23
CA LEU A 113 -8.61 8.35 5.91
C LEU A 113 -9.21 8.96 7.18
N THR A 114 -9.47 8.14 8.20
CA THR A 114 -9.96 8.61 9.50
C THR A 114 -9.01 9.61 10.14
N VAL A 115 -7.70 9.33 10.18
CA VAL A 115 -6.71 10.24 10.76
C VAL A 115 -6.70 11.59 10.03
N LYS A 116 -6.75 11.59 8.70
CA LYS A 116 -6.83 12.83 7.89
C LYS A 116 -8.12 13.60 8.17
N ALA A 117 -9.27 12.92 8.18
CA ALA A 117 -10.56 13.54 8.44
C ALA A 117 -10.66 14.07 9.89
N SER A 118 -10.13 13.35 10.88
CA SER A 118 -10.05 13.78 12.28
C SER A 118 -9.21 15.04 12.44
N TYR A 119 -8.08 15.15 11.73
CA TYR A 119 -7.29 16.36 11.73
C TYR A 119 -8.12 17.55 11.23
N VAL A 120 -8.71 17.44 10.04
CA VAL A 120 -9.52 18.53 9.46
C VAL A 120 -10.72 18.86 10.36
N ALA A 121 -11.39 17.88 10.94
CA ALA A 121 -12.50 18.09 11.88
C ALA A 121 -12.05 18.86 13.14
N SER A 122 -10.88 18.53 13.70
CA SER A 122 -10.36 19.20 14.90
C SER A 122 -10.01 20.67 14.67
N THR A 123 -9.69 21.07 13.44
CA THR A 123 -9.45 22.49 13.09
C THR A 123 -10.73 23.33 13.02
N LYS A 124 -11.92 22.69 13.06
CA LYS A 124 -13.22 23.34 12.93
C LYS A 124 -13.94 23.57 14.27
N TYR A 125 -13.30 23.30 15.40
CA TYR A 125 -13.95 23.43 16.70
C TYR A 125 -14.39 24.86 16.99
N PRO A 126 -15.61 25.07 17.55
CA PRO A 126 -16.08 26.40 17.90
C PRO A 126 -15.21 26.99 19.01
N ARG A 127 -14.80 28.25 18.85
CA ARG A 127 -13.98 28.97 19.86
C ARG A 127 -14.67 29.12 21.23
N SER A 128 -15.99 28.98 21.32
CA SER A 128 -16.72 29.12 22.59
C SER A 128 -16.67 27.85 23.45
N VAL A 129 -16.31 26.70 22.87
CA VAL A 129 -16.10 25.45 23.63
C VAL A 129 -14.64 25.44 24.05
N GLN A 130 -14.29 26.23 25.07
CA GLN A 130 -12.99 26.16 25.71
C GLN A 130 -12.87 24.80 26.41
N VAL A 131 -12.45 23.78 25.67
CA VAL A 131 -11.96 22.54 26.29
C VAL A 131 -10.65 22.91 26.96
N ALA A 132 -10.55 22.75 28.28
CA ALA A 132 -9.35 23.07 29.06
C ALA A 132 -8.11 22.29 28.58
N SER A 133 -8.28 21.25 27.76
CA SER A 133 -7.20 20.51 27.10
C SER A 133 -7.67 19.93 25.75
N PRO A 134 -6.84 20.00 24.69
CA PRO A 134 -7.20 19.43 23.39
C PRO A 134 -7.25 17.89 23.45
N ILE A 135 -8.25 17.27 22.80
CA ILE A 135 -8.38 15.80 22.74
C ILE A 135 -7.11 15.15 22.17
N VAL A 136 -6.55 15.76 21.11
CA VAL A 136 -5.33 15.32 20.42
C VAL A 136 -4.48 16.52 20.03
N VAL A 137 -3.16 16.39 20.15
CA VAL A 137 -2.19 17.36 19.63
C VAL A 137 -1.55 16.81 18.35
N TRP A 138 -1.69 17.53 17.25
CA TRP A 138 -1.19 17.13 15.94
C TRP A 138 0.24 17.61 15.70
N LYS A 139 1.20 16.68 15.70
CA LYS A 139 2.60 16.96 15.32
C LYS A 139 2.79 16.68 13.83
N MET A 140 2.66 17.70 12.98
CA MET A 140 2.80 17.57 11.52
C MET A 140 4.22 17.92 11.05
N LYS A 141 4.70 17.17 10.06
CA LYS A 141 5.85 17.52 9.22
C LYS A 141 5.34 17.95 7.86
N ALA A 142 5.87 19.05 7.31
CA ALA A 142 5.50 19.50 5.97
C ALA A 142 5.82 18.40 4.93
N PRO A 143 4.92 18.15 3.96
CA PRO A 143 5.18 17.21 2.88
C PRO A 143 6.44 17.59 2.10
N GLU A 144 7.22 16.58 1.69
CA GLU A 144 8.40 16.82 0.86
C GLU A 144 8.01 17.32 -0.53
N LYS A 145 8.78 18.28 -1.05
CA LYS A 145 8.56 18.84 -2.39
C LYS A 145 8.82 17.75 -3.42
N LYS A 146 7.79 17.38 -4.19
CA LYS A 146 7.98 16.53 -5.36
C LYS A 146 8.76 17.31 -6.42
N PRO A 147 9.78 16.72 -7.07
CA PRO A 147 10.51 17.40 -8.12
C PRO A 147 9.56 17.71 -9.29
N LEU A 148 9.56 18.96 -9.75
CA LEU A 148 8.72 19.43 -10.87
C LEU A 148 9.09 18.74 -12.19
N VAL A 149 10.35 18.35 -12.34
CA VAL A 149 10.88 17.66 -13.51
C VAL A 149 11.51 16.36 -13.03
N ARG A 150 11.09 15.24 -13.62
CA ARG A 150 11.76 13.95 -13.43
C ARG A 150 13.17 14.10 -14.01
N ARG A 151 14.19 14.05 -13.17
CA ARG A 151 15.57 13.91 -13.64
C ARG A 151 15.67 12.54 -14.29
N GLU A 152 15.71 12.49 -15.63
CA GLU A 152 16.04 11.26 -16.34
C GLU A 152 17.44 10.82 -15.93
N LYS A 153 17.60 9.52 -15.68
CA LYS A 153 18.94 8.98 -15.49
C LYS A 153 19.67 9.06 -16.84
N PRO A 154 20.97 9.39 -16.89
CA PRO A 154 21.75 9.43 -18.14
C PRO A 154 21.66 8.13 -18.96
N GLU A 155 21.35 7.01 -18.31
CA GLU A 155 21.12 5.69 -18.90
C GLU A 155 19.82 5.60 -19.72
N GLU A 156 18.78 6.37 -19.37
CA GLU A 156 17.48 6.39 -20.08
C GLU A 156 17.56 7.27 -21.35
N VAL A 157 18.41 8.31 -21.37
CA VAL A 157 18.61 9.23 -22.52
C VAL A 157 19.44 8.57 -23.63
N ARG A 158 20.30 7.62 -23.30
CA ARG A 158 21.01 6.78 -24.28
C ARG A 158 20.09 5.70 -24.83
N ALA A 159 18.97 6.11 -25.43
CA ALA A 159 18.28 5.26 -26.37
C ALA A 159 19.33 4.73 -27.35
N LYS A 160 19.50 3.40 -27.37
CA LYS A 160 20.40 2.69 -28.26
C LYS A 160 20.11 3.17 -29.68
N VAL A 161 20.94 4.09 -30.18
CA VAL A 161 21.03 4.39 -31.61
C VAL A 161 21.43 3.06 -32.24
N ARG A 162 20.42 2.32 -32.75
CA ARG A 162 20.66 1.16 -33.59
C ARG A 162 21.35 1.71 -34.82
N LYS A 163 22.69 1.64 -34.80
CA LYS A 163 23.57 1.98 -35.91
C LYS A 163 22.98 1.29 -37.14
N GLY A 164 22.48 2.09 -38.08
CA GLY A 164 21.90 1.61 -39.33
C GLY A 164 22.86 0.66 -40.02
N SER A 165 22.28 -0.26 -40.79
CA SER A 165 22.96 -1.31 -41.57
C SER A 165 24.33 -0.86 -42.05
N GLN A 166 25.39 -1.59 -41.66
CA GLN A 166 26.74 -1.29 -42.13
C GLN A 166 26.72 -1.32 -43.66
N LYS A 167 27.01 -0.19 -44.31
CA LYS A 167 27.23 -0.11 -45.76
C LYS A 167 28.38 -1.07 -46.09
N LYS A 168 28.07 -2.25 -46.60
CA LYS A 168 29.06 -3.14 -47.20
C LYS A 168 29.51 -2.49 -48.50
N HIS A 169 30.80 -2.21 -48.60
CA HIS A 169 31.41 -1.73 -49.84
C HIS A 169 31.49 -2.91 -50.82
N ILE A 170 30.54 -3.01 -51.74
CA ILE A 170 30.52 -4.03 -52.78
C ILE A 170 31.33 -3.49 -53.95
N ALA A 171 32.35 -4.23 -54.39
CA ALA A 171 33.15 -3.85 -55.55
C ALA A 171 32.25 -3.77 -56.80
N PRO A 172 32.36 -2.71 -57.64
CA PRO A 172 31.41 -2.45 -58.73
C PRO A 172 31.23 -3.62 -59.71
N ILE A 173 32.32 -4.33 -60.02
CA ILE A 173 32.30 -5.52 -60.89
C ILE A 173 31.40 -6.63 -60.32
N LYS A 174 31.37 -6.79 -59.00
CA LYS A 174 30.58 -7.83 -58.35
C LYS A 174 29.08 -7.51 -58.39
N ALA A 175 28.73 -6.23 -58.25
CA ALA A 175 27.35 -5.76 -58.41
C ALA A 175 26.86 -5.88 -59.86
N LEU A 176 27.74 -5.70 -60.84
CA LEU A 176 27.40 -5.82 -62.27
C LEU A 176 27.24 -7.27 -62.74
N SER A 177 27.90 -8.23 -62.08
CA SER A 177 27.77 -9.66 -62.41
C SER A 177 26.36 -10.22 -62.14
N GLU A 178 25.59 -9.59 -61.26
CA GLU A 178 24.20 -9.99 -60.95
C GLU A 178 23.21 -9.67 -62.10
N PHE A 179 23.63 -8.87 -63.10
CA PHE A 179 22.78 -8.42 -64.20
C PHE A 179 23.15 -9.01 -65.57
N GLN A 180 24.18 -9.85 -65.67
CA GLN A 180 24.46 -10.57 -66.92
C GLN A 180 23.55 -11.79 -67.04
N SER A 181 22.50 -11.69 -67.86
CA SER A 181 21.77 -12.87 -68.34
C SER A 181 22.55 -13.53 -69.49
N PRO A 182 22.46 -14.86 -69.69
CA PRO A 182 23.13 -15.52 -70.79
C PRO A 182 22.44 -15.14 -72.11
N ALA A 183 23.12 -14.34 -72.94
CA ALA A 183 22.72 -14.14 -74.32
C ALA A 183 23.25 -15.30 -75.19
N GLU A 184 22.30 -15.95 -75.86
CA GLU A 184 22.43 -16.64 -77.16
C GLU A 184 23.46 -17.77 -77.29
N SER A 185 23.02 -19.00 -77.01
CA SER A 185 23.50 -20.18 -77.73
C SER A 185 22.61 -20.40 -78.96
N VAL A 186 23.20 -20.22 -80.14
CA VAL A 186 22.72 -20.70 -81.45
C VAL A 186 22.35 -22.18 -81.41
#